data_AF-A0A2S7Q9Z8-F1
#
_entry.id   AF-A0A2S7Q9Z8-F1
#
_cell.length_a   1.000
_cell.length_b   1.000
_cell.length_c   1.000
_cell.angle_alpha   90.00
_cell.angle_beta   90.00
_cell.angle_gamma   90.00
#
_symmetry.space_group_name_H-M   'P 1'
#
loop_
_entity.id
_entity.type
_entity.pdbx_description
1 polymer ?
#
loop_
_entity_poly.entity_id
_entity_poly.type
_entity_poly.pdbx_seq_one_letter_code
_entity_poly.pdbx_strand_id
1 'polypeptide(L)' 'MFYSANYKRINSIKAKNGPLDRFYALSAVGSDCWTQTDSYLCKV' A
#
# COMPACT_ATOMS: atom_id res chain seq x y z
N MET A 1 -4.50 8.46 -12.52
CA MET A 1 -3.32 7.72 -11.99
C MET A 1 -2.67 8.57 -10.90
N PHE A 2 -2.81 8.22 -9.63
CA PHE A 2 -2.45 9.11 -8.51
C PHE A 2 -0.95 9.25 -8.21
N TYR A 3 -0.09 8.31 -8.63
CA TYR A 3 1.32 8.30 -8.17
C TYR A 3 2.38 8.12 -9.26
N SER A 4 1.99 7.76 -10.49
CA SER A 4 2.84 7.71 -11.71
C SER A 4 4.34 7.46 -11.43
N ALA A 5 5.24 8.35 -11.86
CA ALA A 5 6.69 8.25 -11.71
C ALA A 5 7.19 8.20 -10.25
N ASN A 6 6.39 8.67 -9.28
CA ASN A 6 6.78 8.74 -7.87
C ASN A 6 6.44 7.49 -7.07
N TYR A 7 5.66 6.56 -7.64
CA TYR A 7 5.19 5.37 -6.94
C TYR A 7 6.32 4.55 -6.32
N LYS A 8 7.38 4.27 -7.10
CA LYS A 8 8.54 3.49 -6.63
C LYS A 8 9.25 4.14 -5.45
N ARG A 9 9.44 5.47 -5.49
CA ARG A 9 10.10 6.23 -4.42
C ARG A 9 9.26 6.22 -3.14
N ILE A 10 7.97 6.50 -3.25
CA ILE A 10 7.07 6.52 -2.09
C ILE A 10 6.94 5.12 -1.49
N ASN A 11 6.90 4.07 -2.32
CA ASN A 11 6.83 2.69 -1.85
C ASN A 11 8.09 2.28 -1.07
N SER A 12 9.27 2.68 -1.52
CA SER A 12 10.52 2.43 -0.77
C SER A 12 10.55 3.11 0.61
N ILE A 13 9.97 4.31 0.72
CA ILE A 13 9.87 5.04 1.99
C ILE A 13 8.85 4.36 2.92
N LYS A 14 7.72 3.90 2.37
CA LYS A 14 6.72 3.14 3.12
C LYS A 14 7.30 1.83 3.67
N ALA A 15 7.99 1.06 2.82
CA ALA A 15 8.65 -0.18 3.22
C ALA A 15 9.70 0.04 4.34
N LYS A 16 10.40 1.18 4.31
CA LYS A 16 11.37 1.55 5.35
C LYS A 16 10.72 1.94 6.69
N ASN A 17 9.59 2.65 6.66
CA ASN A 17 8.93 3.17 7.87
C ASN A 17 7.84 2.25 8.45
N GLY A 18 7.40 1.24 7.70
CA GLY A 18 6.33 0.34 8.11
C GLY A 18 6.48 -1.05 7.52
N PRO A 19 7.52 -1.82 7.93
CA PRO A 19 7.79 -3.15 7.35
C PRO A 19 6.67 -4.18 7.59
N LEU A 20 5.70 -3.86 8.46
CA LEU A 20 4.56 -4.70 8.81
C LEU A 20 3.25 -4.25 8.14
N ASP A 21 3.27 -3.21 7.29
CA ASP A 21 2.10 -2.70 6.57
C ASP A 21 0.86 -2.42 7.45
N ARG A 22 1.08 -2.01 8.71
CA ARG A 22 0.00 -1.75 9.68
C ARG A 22 -0.94 -0.60 9.31
N PHE A 23 -0.60 0.19 8.29
CA PHE A 23 -1.38 1.34 7.84
C PHE A 23 -1.87 1.10 6.41
N TYR A 24 -3.16 0.77 6.30
CA TYR A 24 -3.86 0.57 5.03
C TYR A 24 -4.83 1.74 4.78
N ALA A 25 -4.91 2.17 3.52
CA ALA A 25 -5.93 3.08 3.04
C ALA A 25 -6.18 2.80 1.55
N LEU A 26 -7.44 2.90 1.12
CA LEU A 26 -7.83 2.66 -0.26
C LEU A 26 -7.12 3.66 -1.19
N SER A 27 -6.53 3.15 -2.28
CA SER A 27 -5.69 3.91 -3.23
C SER A 27 -4.37 4.45 -2.67
N ALA A 28 -3.97 4.15 -1.44
CA ALA A 28 -2.66 4.55 -0.93
C ALA A 28 -1.52 3.72 -1.56
N VAL A 29 -0.30 4.23 -1.51
CA VAL A 29 0.89 3.49 -1.95
C VAL A 29 1.03 2.19 -1.15
N GLY A 30 1.25 1.05 -1.83
CA GLY A 30 1.32 -0.27 -1.19
C GLY A 30 -0.04 -0.88 -0.83
N SER A 31 -1.17 -0.28 -1.23
CA SER A 31 -2.50 -0.89 -1.09
C SER A 31 -2.74 -2.01 -2.13
N ASP A 32 -1.96 -2.03 -3.20
CA ASP A 32 -1.91 -3.09 -4.22
C ASP A 32 -1.44 -4.45 -3.67
N CYS A 33 -0.70 -4.47 -2.55
CA CYS A 33 -0.32 -5.70 -1.87
C CYS A 33 -1.46 -6.34 -1.06
N TRP A 34 -2.64 -5.70 -1.03
CA TRP A 34 -3.77 -6.12 -0.21
C TRP A 34 -5.06 -6.09 -1.03
N THR A 35 -5.85 -7.17 -0.96
CA THR A 35 -7.21 -7.22 -1.49
C THR A 35 -8.19 -6.98 -0.35
N GLN A 36 -9.01 -5.92 -0.50
CA GLN A 36 -10.09 -5.62 0.41
C GLN A 36 -11.39 -6.31 -0.04
N THR A 37 -11.97 -7.10 0.85
CA THR A 37 -13.37 -7.55 0.78
C THR A 37 -14.21 -6.71 1.75
N ASP A 38 -15.53 -6.89 1.74
CA ASP A 38 -16.46 -6.09 2.56
C ASP A 38 -16.15 -6.12 4.07
N SER A 39 -15.44 -7.15 4.55
CA SER A 39 -15.13 -7.33 5.97
C SER A 39 -13.69 -7.75 6.28
N TYR A 40 -12.90 -8.13 5.27
CA TYR A 40 -11.53 -8.62 5.49
C TYR A 40 -10.52 -7.99 4.54
N LEU A 41 -9.31 -7.75 5.07
CA LEU A 41 -8.15 -7.38 4.30
C LEU A 41 -7.24 -8.61 4.14
N CYS A 42 -7.03 -9.06 2.91
CA CYS A 42 -6.18 -10.21 2.59
C CYS A 42 -4.93 -9.75 1.87
N LYS A 43 -3.78 -10.36 2.15
CA LYS A 43 -2.55 -10.10 1.40
C LYS A 43 -2.63 -10.81 0.04
N VAL A 44 -2.23 -10.12 -1.04
CA VAL A 44 -2.10 -10.70 -2.40
C VAL A 44 -0.84 -11.55 -2.50
#